data_AF-A0A536Z8B1-F1
#
_entry.id   AF-A0A536Z8B1-F1
#
_cell.length_a   1.000
_cell.length_b   1.000
_cell.length_c   1.000
_cell.angle_alpha   90.00
_cell.angle_beta   90.00
_cell.angle_gamma   90.00
#
_symmetry.space_group_name_H-M   'P 1'
#
loop_
_entity.id
_entity.type
_entity.pdbx_description
1 polymer ?
#
loop_
_entity_poly.entity_id
_entity_poly.type
_entity_poly.pdbx_seq_one_letter_code
_entity_poly.pdbx_strand_id
1 'polypeptide(L)'
;MNSVFKRVVASVGIGVGLMLANASATAALGDVDKSGAAWWQWVISIPVDENPLPDTTGEKCMVGQRGGVWYLAGTFGAATANRDCTVPAGTAFFVPVINIVNIDTPNVCGQGA
;
A
#
# COMPACT_ATOMS: atom_id res chain seq x y z
N MET A 1 8.68 10.65 -43.68
CA MET A 1 8.13 9.90 -42.53
C MET A 1 6.74 9.39 -42.89
N ASN A 2 6.59 8.06 -42.99
CA ASN A 2 5.38 7.37 -43.48
C ASN A 2 4.23 7.44 -42.46
N SER A 3 2.99 7.49 -42.96
CA SER A 3 1.77 7.65 -42.16
C SER A 3 1.56 6.52 -41.14
N VAL A 4 2.03 5.32 -41.47
CA VAL A 4 2.01 4.13 -40.61
C VAL A 4 2.88 4.33 -39.36
N PHE A 5 4.08 4.89 -39.51
CA PHE A 5 5.00 5.14 -38.39
C PHE A 5 4.45 6.18 -37.42
N LYS A 6 3.75 7.22 -37.91
CA LYS A 6 3.08 8.21 -37.05
C LYS A 6 1.98 7.58 -36.19
N ARG A 7 1.22 6.62 -36.74
CA ARG A 7 0.13 5.94 -36.02
C ARG A 7 0.65 4.98 -34.95
N VAL A 8 1.73 4.26 -35.23
CA VAL A 8 2.39 3.38 -34.25
C VAL A 8 2.97 4.18 -33.09
N VAL A 9 3.65 5.29 -33.36
CA VAL A 9 4.20 6.17 -32.30
C VAL A 9 3.09 6.75 -31.42
N ALA A 10 1.96 7.19 -32.00
CA ALA A 10 0.83 7.72 -31.25
C ALA A 10 0.17 6.66 -30.35
N SER A 11 -0.01 5.44 -30.84
CA SER A 11 -0.66 4.36 -30.06
C SER A 11 0.24 3.83 -28.95
N VAL A 12 1.56 3.72 -29.18
CA VAL A 12 2.53 3.38 -28.12
C VAL A 12 2.61 4.50 -27.08
N GLY A 13 2.65 5.77 -27.50
CA GLY A 13 2.72 6.92 -26.58
C GLY A 13 1.50 7.01 -25.65
N ILE A 14 0.30 6.75 -26.18
CA ILE A 14 -0.93 6.70 -25.39
C ILE A 14 -0.90 5.51 -24.41
N GLY A 15 -0.53 4.30 -24.89
CA GLY A 15 -0.45 3.11 -24.04
C GLY A 15 0.55 3.25 -22.88
N VAL A 16 1.72 3.85 -23.12
CA VAL A 16 2.72 4.13 -22.09
C VAL A 16 2.24 5.23 -21.13
N GLY A 17 1.58 6.28 -21.64
CA GLY A 17 1.03 7.36 -20.82
C GLY A 17 -0.06 6.88 -19.85
N LEU A 18 -0.92 5.95 -20.28
CA LEU A 18 -1.95 5.34 -19.44
C LEU A 18 -1.37 4.44 -18.32
N MET A 19 -0.22 3.80 -18.56
CA MET A 19 0.47 3.01 -17.53
C MET A 19 1.12 3.88 -16.45
N LEU A 20 1.57 5.09 -16.79
CA LEU A 20 2.24 6.02 -15.86
C LEU A 20 1.26 6.79 -14.95
N ALA A 21 -0.01 6.91 -15.34
CA ALA A 21 -1.02 7.63 -14.56
C ALA A 21 -1.50 6.86 -13.30
N ASN A 22 -1.20 5.56 -13.20
CA ASN A 22 -1.52 4.72 -12.04
C ASN A 22 -0.35 4.59 -11.06
N ALA A 23 0.51 5.62 -10.94
CA ALA A 23 1.46 5.69 -9.85
C ALA A 23 0.66 5.69 -8.54
N SER A 24 0.57 4.51 -7.91
CA SER A 24 -0.01 4.34 -6.58
C SER A 24 0.60 5.41 -5.68
N ALA A 25 -0.20 6.03 -4.81
CA ALA A 25 0.28 7.04 -3.87
C ALA A 25 1.36 6.42 -2.97
N THR A 26 2.62 6.49 -3.41
CA THR A 26 3.77 6.08 -2.62
C THR A 26 4.08 7.23 -1.70
N ALA A 27 3.88 7.03 -0.40
CA ALA A 27 4.30 8.03 0.56
C ALA A 27 5.81 8.25 0.43
N ALA A 28 6.23 9.51 0.35
CA ALA A 28 7.62 9.89 0.48
C ALA A 28 7.96 10.10 1.97
N LEU A 29 9.24 10.06 2.30
CA LEU A 29 9.72 10.39 3.64
C LEU A 29 9.25 11.80 4.03
N GLY A 30 8.56 11.92 5.16
CA GLY A 30 8.04 13.19 5.69
C GLY A 30 6.59 13.52 5.32
N ASP A 31 5.97 12.79 4.38
CA ASP A 31 4.55 12.94 4.01
C ASP A 31 3.65 12.10 4.96
N VAL A 32 3.64 12.45 6.26
CA VAL A 32 2.94 11.67 7.30
C VAL A 32 1.44 11.54 7.01
N ASP A 33 0.78 12.62 6.57
CA ASP A 33 -0.66 12.64 6.29
C ASP A 33 -1.04 11.64 5.19
N LYS A 34 -0.22 11.54 4.13
CA LYS A 34 -0.43 10.56 3.05
C LYS A 34 -0.03 9.16 3.49
N SER A 35 0.91 9.02 4.42
CA SER A 35 1.43 7.74 4.87
C SER A 35 0.38 6.88 5.57
N GLY A 36 -0.51 7.48 6.36
CA GLY A 36 -1.60 6.75 7.01
C GLY A 36 -2.58 6.12 6.02
N ALA A 37 -3.02 6.89 5.02
CA ALA A 37 -3.87 6.37 3.94
C ALA A 37 -3.14 5.32 3.09
N ALA A 38 -1.88 5.58 2.74
CA ALA A 38 -1.07 4.66 1.93
C ALA A 38 -0.79 3.34 2.65
N TRP A 39 -0.61 3.35 3.98
CA TRP A 39 -0.50 2.16 4.81
C TRP A 39 -1.77 1.31 4.76
N TRP A 40 -2.95 1.94 4.89
CA TRP A 40 -4.22 1.22 4.78
C TRP A 40 -4.43 0.65 3.38
N GLN A 41 -4.12 1.41 2.33
CA GLN A 41 -4.19 0.92 0.96
C GLN A 41 -3.23 -0.24 0.71
N TRP A 42 -2.02 -0.21 1.28
CA TRP A 42 -1.06 -1.31 1.21
C TRP A 42 -1.64 -2.56 1.87
N VAL A 43 -1.98 -2.48 3.15
CA VAL A 43 -2.36 -3.66 3.93
C VAL A 43 -3.69 -4.26 3.47
N ILE A 44 -4.66 -3.45 3.03
CA ILE A 44 -5.96 -3.95 2.55
C ILE A 44 -5.86 -4.54 1.13
N SER A 45 -4.86 -4.13 0.34
CA SER A 45 -4.68 -4.68 -1.02
C SER A 45 -4.13 -6.10 -1.07
N ILE A 46 -3.64 -6.62 0.06
CA ILE A 46 -2.97 -7.93 0.13
C ILE A 46 -3.98 -8.99 0.60
N PRO A 47 -4.12 -10.12 -0.14
CA PRO A 47 -4.94 -11.27 0.29
C PRO A 47 -4.59 -11.72 1.71
N VAL A 48 -5.61 -12.13 2.48
CA VAL A 48 -5.47 -12.42 3.92
C VAL A 48 -4.40 -13.47 4.22
N ASP A 49 -4.31 -14.50 3.38
CA ASP A 49 -3.33 -15.58 3.45
C ASP A 49 -1.89 -15.12 3.21
N GLU A 50 -1.67 -14.01 2.51
CA GLU A 50 -0.35 -13.41 2.25
C GLU A 50 -0.13 -12.12 3.06
N ASN A 51 -1.07 -11.75 3.91
CA ASN A 51 -1.08 -10.45 4.55
C ASN A 51 -0.07 -10.36 5.71
N PRO A 52 0.77 -9.31 5.77
CA PRO A 52 1.70 -9.09 6.88
C PRO A 52 1.01 -8.72 8.21
N LEU A 53 -0.25 -8.28 8.18
CA LEU A 53 -0.98 -7.85 9.37
C LEU A 53 -1.34 -9.00 10.34
N PRO A 54 -1.92 -10.12 9.88
CA PRO A 54 -2.12 -11.31 10.72
C PRO A 54 -0.86 -12.15 10.92
N ASP A 55 0.22 -11.93 10.16
CA ASP A 55 1.48 -12.64 10.34
C ASP A 55 2.11 -12.32 11.71
N THR A 56 2.37 -13.36 12.50
CA THR A 56 3.00 -13.24 13.82
C THR A 56 4.50 -13.51 13.81
N THR A 57 5.06 -13.95 12.68
CA THR A 57 6.46 -14.35 12.54
C THR A 57 7.31 -13.26 11.89
N GLY A 58 6.77 -12.55 10.90
CA GLY A 58 7.49 -11.60 10.07
C GLY A 58 7.89 -12.13 8.70
N GLU A 59 7.63 -13.41 8.38
CA GLU A 59 7.90 -14.03 7.08
C GLU A 59 7.29 -13.24 5.90
N LYS A 60 6.17 -12.54 6.13
CA LYS A 60 5.44 -11.79 5.10
C LYS A 60 5.77 -10.31 5.07
N CYS A 61 6.72 -9.83 5.86
CA CYS A 61 7.01 -8.39 6.00
C CYS A 61 7.41 -7.68 4.69
N MET A 62 7.84 -8.44 3.67
CA MET A 62 8.22 -7.95 2.35
C MET A 62 7.04 -7.82 1.38
N VAL A 63 5.89 -8.42 1.69
CA VAL A 63 4.76 -8.50 0.76
C VAL A 63 4.15 -7.13 0.50
N GLY A 64 4.02 -6.79 -0.79
CA GLY A 64 3.33 -5.59 -1.26
C GLY A 64 4.02 -4.26 -0.96
N GLN A 65 5.25 -4.27 -0.43
CA GLN A 65 5.99 -3.05 -0.11
C GLN A 65 6.25 -2.22 -1.36
N ARG A 66 6.07 -0.90 -1.24
CA ARG A 66 6.11 0.02 -2.38
C ARG A 66 6.51 1.43 -1.96
N GLY A 67 7.20 2.14 -2.84
CA GLY A 67 7.55 3.55 -2.64
C GLY A 67 8.85 3.78 -1.88
N GLY A 68 9.03 5.00 -1.37
CA GLY A 68 10.22 5.41 -0.63
C GLY A 68 10.15 5.14 0.87
N VAL A 69 9.09 4.48 1.34
CA VAL A 69 8.82 4.19 2.75
C VAL A 69 8.42 2.73 2.89
N TRP A 70 8.87 2.10 3.97
CA TRP A 70 8.59 0.73 4.31
C TRP A 70 7.56 0.65 5.43
N TYR A 71 6.46 -0.04 5.16
CA TYR A 71 5.35 -0.11 6.10
C TYR A 71 5.56 -1.28 7.06
N LEU A 72 5.57 -1.01 8.36
CA LEU A 72 5.47 -2.06 9.36
C LEU A 72 4.00 -2.36 9.65
N ALA A 73 3.67 -3.65 9.73
CA ALA A 73 2.33 -4.07 10.13
C ALA A 73 2.08 -3.74 11.61
N GLY A 74 0.89 -3.26 11.92
CA GLY A 74 0.42 -3.10 13.30
C GLY A 74 -0.03 -4.42 13.91
N THR A 75 -0.89 -4.34 14.92
CA THR A 75 -1.53 -5.50 15.55
C THR A 75 -3.04 -5.26 15.66
N PHE A 76 -3.79 -6.34 15.81
CA PHE A 76 -5.21 -6.26 16.16
C PHE A 76 -5.37 -6.19 17.68
N GLY A 77 -6.38 -5.44 18.15
CA GLY A 77 -6.77 -5.41 19.56
C GLY A 77 -5.69 -4.92 20.54
N ALA A 78 -4.72 -4.12 20.07
CA ALA A 78 -3.58 -3.64 20.86
C ALA A 78 -2.70 -4.76 21.45
N ALA A 79 -2.65 -5.92 20.79
CA ALA A 79 -1.76 -7.01 21.18
C ALA A 79 -0.29 -6.66 20.95
N THR A 80 0.61 -7.27 21.74
CA THR A 80 2.05 -7.24 21.49
C THR A 80 2.42 -8.27 20.42
N ALA A 81 3.30 -7.91 19.49
CA ALA A 81 3.88 -8.83 18.52
C ALA A 81 5.39 -8.68 18.47
N ASN A 82 6.10 -9.78 18.26
CA ASN A 82 7.53 -9.81 17.94
C ASN A 82 7.68 -10.46 16.57
N ARG A 83 8.24 -9.74 15.59
CA ARG A 83 8.40 -10.18 14.21
C ARG A 83 9.82 -9.92 13.74
N ASP A 84 10.43 -10.90 13.08
CA ASP A 84 11.75 -10.77 12.50
C ASP A 84 11.65 -10.56 10.99
N CYS A 85 12.25 -9.48 10.49
CA CYS A 85 12.17 -9.08 9.09
C CYS A 85 13.52 -8.55 8.59
N THR A 86 13.96 -8.99 7.41
CA THR A 86 15.16 -8.44 6.74
C THR A 86 14.73 -7.38 5.74
N VAL A 87 15.17 -6.14 5.94
CA VAL A 87 14.86 -5.02 5.04
C VAL A 87 16.11 -4.45 4.36
N PRO A 88 15.97 -3.75 3.22
CA PRO A 88 17.08 -3.04 2.61
C PRO A 88 17.68 -1.98 3.54
N ALA A 89 19.00 -1.76 3.42
CA ALA A 89 19.67 -0.70 4.17
C ALA A 89 19.23 0.70 3.68
N GLY A 90 19.17 1.67 4.59
CA GLY A 90 18.78 3.05 4.27
C GLY A 90 17.28 3.26 4.07
N THR A 91 16.47 2.27 4.42
CA THR A 91 15.01 2.34 4.31
C THR A 91 14.38 3.14 5.45
N ALA A 92 13.49 4.07 5.12
CA ALA A 92 12.66 4.75 6.09
C ALA A 92 11.45 3.90 6.47
N PHE A 93 11.13 3.83 7.76
CA PHE A 93 9.97 3.10 8.24
C PHE A 93 8.79 4.01 8.51
N PHE A 94 7.60 3.53 8.17
CA PHE A 94 6.35 3.99 8.76
C PHE A 94 5.85 2.94 9.73
N VAL A 95 5.60 3.36 10.97
CA VAL A 95 5.10 2.52 12.04
C VAL A 95 3.75 3.06 12.48
N PRO A 96 2.65 2.33 12.28
CA PRO A 96 1.37 2.74 12.85
C PRO A 96 1.44 2.58 14.37
N VAL A 97 1.40 3.69 15.11
CA VAL A 97 1.26 3.65 16.57
C VAL A 97 -0.11 3.09 16.94
N ILE A 98 -1.14 3.50 16.19
CA ILE A 98 -2.51 2.99 16.25
C ILE A 98 -3.02 2.87 14.82
N ASN A 99 -3.56 1.71 14.44
CA ASN A 99 -4.25 1.51 13.18
C ASN A 99 -5.74 1.19 13.43
N ILE A 100 -6.61 2.19 13.24
CA ILE A 100 -8.06 2.01 13.24
C ILE A 100 -8.61 2.47 11.89
N VAL A 101 -9.52 1.67 11.33
CA VAL A 101 -10.29 2.05 10.15
C VAL A 101 -11.77 2.03 10.53
N ASN A 102 -12.46 3.13 10.24
CA ASN A 102 -13.91 3.19 10.29
C ASN A 102 -14.40 3.05 8.86
N ILE A 103 -15.11 1.97 8.57
CA ILE A 103 -15.76 1.77 7.28
C ILE A 103 -17.19 2.23 7.47
N ASP A 104 -17.53 3.40 6.91
CA ASP A 104 -18.91 3.86 6.86
C ASP A 104 -19.64 2.97 5.85
N THR A 105 -20.57 2.18 6.36
CA THR A 105 -21.37 1.27 5.56
C THR A 105 -22.84 1.59 5.81
N PRO A 106 -23.38 2.64 5.15
CA PRO A 106 -24.74 3.09 5.39
C PRO A 106 -25.74 1.94 5.25
N ASN A 107 -26.64 1.81 6.22
CA ASN A 107 -27.67 0.78 6.28
C ASN A 107 -27.18 -0.67 6.49
N VAL A 108 -25.93 -0.89 6.90
CA VAL A 108 -25.48 -2.17 7.46
C VAL A 108 -24.77 -1.93 8.81
N CYS A 109 -24.76 -2.96 9.68
CA CYS A 109 -24.22 -2.90 11.04
C CYS A 109 -24.99 -2.02 12.06
N GLY A 110 -26.31 -1.85 11.90
CA GLY A 110 -27.17 -1.25 12.94
C GLY A 110 -27.04 0.27 13.08
N GLN A 111 -26.40 0.96 12.13
CA GLN A 111 -26.21 2.41 12.15
C GLN A 111 -27.46 3.22 11.72
N GLY A 112 -28.65 2.60 11.82
CA GLY A 112 -29.95 3.22 11.48
C GLY A 112 -31.09 2.76 12.39
N ALA A 113 -30.75 2.22 13.58
CA ALA A 113 -31.70 1.91 14.66
C ALA A 113 -31.58 2.94 15.79
#